data_AF-B6HS07-F1
#
_entry.id   AF-B6HS07-F1
#
_cell.length_a   1.000
_cell.length_b   1.000
_cell.length_c   1.000
_cell.angle_alpha   90.00
_cell.angle_beta   90.00
_cell.angle_gamma   90.00
#
_symmetry.space_group_name_H-M   'P 1'
#
loop_
_entity.id
_entity.type
_entity.pdbx_description
1 polymer ?
#
loop_
_entity_poly.entity_id
_entity_poly.type
_entity_poly.pdbx_seq_one_letter_code
_entity_poly.pdbx_strand_id
1 'polypeptide(L)'
;MTRLRESLAGPGYVILNVIRVLNIITFMDLIAACAVLLAKIDMLNSFFFFEAVTHAVVALVSLFMIISELPVLQSYFDNHWPMFGQESSFYSLGGIMMILGVATLGNLNTKAMTQETIGMTFWRIIISAGVLAMIVSVVNVLASYIFSDPATGVSARQVRVDGAVAPQKAMSRTSSHRTLHLSVKREETLPTYTRQNPVKRATNRLTGRFPLKISKPMNPTLVEENDAASSNVKSLLIFFGPVILPRLITAYRSLRVSIASRPPPRPLPAAPGRALNILFAGIVFFLLLSLPFNPHAPEPNIFSQTRSRLNTPTDVIFNRLARLRPGNFLTEADTLLQSKFTSLGARKVYLTYGPDALVSCQYCSFDNLYTYLIYYLPFHVLLPHLAHLLLLGVATSAPIAGREASRWRTKFTIAGLALAAIDIYIMATYDAIQGAPRSVRAGQIPPSSIYNNITLLRPLAFVICDAICSLVIWLSATNRFFFKPPSTVEQVDQAVSVAVQTLKGANSKLHAASVTRNAVVRDSALKNRDDLYWRTMVASENPTQGPGEGGEQIINNIWEEEEVARAMSRVMAGQGGIDLAQLGVNANDFVRNVTEGLE
;
A
#
# COMPACT_ATOMS: atom_id res chain seq x y z
N MET A 1 1.74 -8.72 -48.89
CA MET A 1 1.84 -7.97 -47.61
C MET A 1 2.57 -8.72 -46.50
N THR A 2 2.60 -10.06 -46.49
CA THR A 2 3.32 -10.88 -45.49
C THR A 2 4.85 -10.76 -45.55
N ARG A 3 5.47 -10.76 -46.74
CA ARG A 3 6.93 -10.59 -46.89
C ARG A 3 7.48 -9.21 -46.46
N LEU A 4 6.66 -8.15 -46.51
CA LEU A 4 7.04 -6.84 -45.96
C LEU A 4 7.07 -6.87 -44.42
N ARG A 5 6.18 -7.65 -43.79
CA ARG A 5 6.04 -7.75 -42.32
C ARG A 5 7.18 -8.53 -41.67
N GLU A 6 7.72 -9.56 -42.32
CA GLU A 6 8.92 -10.28 -41.85
C GLU A 6 10.18 -9.41 -41.94
N SER A 7 10.31 -8.59 -43.00
CA SER A 7 11.41 -7.62 -43.16
C SER A 7 11.36 -6.46 -42.13
N LEU A 8 10.17 -6.16 -41.58
CA LEU A 8 9.94 -5.08 -40.62
C LEU A 8 10.16 -5.47 -39.15
N ALA A 9 10.40 -6.74 -38.82
CA ALA A 9 10.50 -7.19 -37.41
C ALA A 9 11.76 -6.67 -36.69
N GLY A 10 12.89 -6.53 -37.41
CA GLY A 10 14.11 -5.91 -36.92
C GLY A 10 14.05 -4.38 -36.87
N PRO A 11 13.74 -3.70 -37.99
CA PRO A 11 13.58 -2.24 -38.04
C PRO A 11 12.45 -1.70 -37.15
N GLY A 12 11.38 -2.48 -36.96
CA GLY A 12 10.23 -2.12 -36.14
C GLY A 12 10.60 -1.88 -34.67
N TYR A 13 11.55 -2.63 -34.12
CA TYR A 13 12.07 -2.40 -32.76
C TYR A 13 12.70 -1.00 -32.63
N VAL A 14 13.49 -0.58 -33.62
CA VAL A 14 14.16 0.73 -33.64
C VAL A 14 13.12 1.84 -33.78
N ILE A 15 12.20 1.70 -34.74
CA ILE A 15 11.15 2.70 -35.01
C ILE A 15 10.24 2.89 -33.77
N LEU A 16 9.83 1.81 -33.11
CA LEU A 16 8.94 1.87 -31.94
C LEU A 16 9.65 2.43 -30.69
N ASN A 17 10.96 2.26 -30.57
CA ASN A 17 11.74 2.90 -29.50
C ASN A 17 12.00 4.38 -29.78
N VAL A 18 12.17 4.78 -31.04
CA VAL A 18 12.20 6.21 -31.42
C VAL A 18 10.87 6.88 -31.06
N ILE A 19 9.74 6.23 -31.34
CA ILE A 19 8.41 6.72 -30.95
C ILE A 19 8.29 6.84 -29.41
N ARG A 20 8.87 5.91 -28.63
CA ARG A 20 8.93 6.03 -27.16
C ARG A 20 9.65 7.30 -26.72
N VAL A 21 10.81 7.59 -27.28
CA VAL A 21 11.58 8.80 -26.95
C VAL A 21 10.77 10.05 -27.29
N LEU A 22 10.10 10.04 -28.44
CA LEU A 22 9.26 11.14 -28.91
C LEU A 22 8.04 11.36 -27.98
N ASN A 23 7.41 10.29 -27.48
CA ASN A 23 6.35 10.35 -26.48
C ASN A 23 6.86 10.95 -25.15
N ILE A 24 8.06 10.61 -24.71
CA ILE A 24 8.63 11.17 -23.48
C ILE A 24 8.89 12.67 -23.63
N ILE A 25 9.47 13.10 -24.75
CA ILE A 25 9.76 14.51 -25.03
C ILE A 25 8.46 15.33 -25.03
N THR A 26 7.43 14.85 -25.70
CA THR A 26 6.13 15.55 -25.77
C THR A 26 5.45 15.67 -24.40
N PHE A 27 5.53 14.66 -23.54
CA PHE A 27 5.03 14.80 -22.16
C PHE A 27 5.87 15.77 -21.32
N MET A 28 7.18 15.84 -21.54
CA MET A 28 8.03 16.86 -20.90
C MET A 28 7.65 18.28 -21.37
N ASP A 29 7.38 18.47 -22.65
CA ASP A 29 6.92 19.75 -23.20
C ASP A 29 5.55 20.15 -22.66
N LEU A 30 4.62 19.19 -22.49
CA LEU A 30 3.33 19.40 -21.83
C LEU A 30 3.47 19.84 -20.36
N ILE A 31 4.41 19.25 -19.62
CA ILE A 31 4.70 19.65 -18.23
C ILE A 31 5.29 21.07 -18.20
N ALA A 32 6.20 21.40 -19.12
CA ALA A 32 6.76 22.74 -19.23
C ALA A 32 5.67 23.79 -19.56
N ALA A 33 4.77 23.47 -20.49
CA ALA A 33 3.62 24.32 -20.81
C ALA A 33 2.69 24.52 -19.60
N CYS A 34 2.41 23.46 -18.82
CA CYS A 34 1.60 23.57 -17.60
C CYS A 34 2.27 24.42 -16.52
N ALA A 35 3.59 24.34 -16.37
CA ALA A 35 4.34 25.18 -15.43
C ALA A 35 4.27 26.67 -15.81
N VAL A 36 4.36 26.98 -17.11
CA VAL A 36 4.19 28.35 -17.63
C VAL A 36 2.77 28.87 -17.39
N LEU A 37 1.75 28.05 -17.67
CA LEU A 37 0.34 28.39 -17.43
C LEU A 37 0.07 28.66 -15.93
N LEU A 38 0.65 27.86 -15.03
CA LEU A 38 0.55 28.08 -13.59
C LEU A 38 1.22 29.37 -13.12
N ALA A 39 2.40 29.70 -13.66
CA ALA A 39 3.14 30.89 -13.28
C ALA A 39 2.48 32.20 -13.75
N LYS A 40 1.58 32.12 -14.74
CA LYS A 40 0.92 33.27 -15.37
C LYS A 40 -0.59 33.34 -15.12
N ILE A 41 -1.08 32.60 -14.13
CA ILE A 41 -2.48 32.68 -13.72
C ILE A 41 -2.81 34.11 -13.23
N ASP A 42 -3.90 34.66 -13.76
CA ASP A 42 -4.39 35.97 -13.34
C ASP A 42 -5.19 35.83 -12.04
N MET A 43 -4.70 36.49 -10.98
CA MET A 43 -5.28 36.44 -9.63
C MET A 43 -6.61 37.20 -9.53
N LEU A 44 -7.06 37.85 -10.61
CA LEU A 44 -8.29 38.65 -10.66
C LEU A 44 -9.55 37.84 -11.05
N ASN A 45 -9.40 36.60 -11.52
CA ASN A 45 -10.53 35.75 -11.88
C ASN A 45 -11.06 34.95 -10.68
N SER A 46 -12.38 34.98 -10.46
CA SER A 46 -13.06 34.28 -9.35
C SER A 46 -12.87 32.75 -9.33
N PHE A 47 -12.33 32.15 -10.40
CA PHE A 47 -12.13 30.70 -10.55
C PHE A 47 -10.65 30.26 -10.64
N PHE A 48 -9.69 31.13 -10.28
CA PHE A 48 -8.25 30.84 -10.41
C PHE A 48 -7.82 29.51 -9.74
N PHE A 49 -8.44 29.13 -8.63
CA PHE A 49 -8.13 27.90 -7.92
C PHE A 49 -8.42 26.65 -8.77
N PHE A 50 -9.56 26.61 -9.46
CA PHE A 50 -9.93 25.46 -10.29
C PHE A 50 -9.07 25.37 -11.54
N GLU A 51 -8.64 26.50 -12.08
CA GLU A 51 -7.69 26.56 -13.19
C GLU A 51 -6.30 26.04 -12.78
N ALA A 52 -5.80 26.49 -11.63
CA ALA A 52 -4.53 26.00 -11.08
C ALA A 52 -4.57 24.50 -10.77
N VAL A 53 -5.65 24.01 -10.17
CA VAL A 53 -5.84 22.57 -9.91
C VAL A 53 -5.90 21.78 -11.22
N THR A 54 -6.57 22.30 -12.26
CA THR A 54 -6.66 21.64 -13.56
C THR A 54 -5.28 21.50 -14.21
N HIS A 55 -4.46 22.55 -14.20
CA HIS A 55 -3.08 22.47 -14.70
C HIS A 55 -2.20 21.52 -13.88
N ALA A 56 -2.36 21.51 -12.55
CA ALA A 56 -1.64 20.56 -11.70
C ALA A 56 -2.05 19.11 -11.99
N VAL A 57 -3.34 18.83 -12.22
CA VAL A 57 -3.84 17.51 -12.61
C VAL A 57 -3.29 17.10 -13.97
N VAL A 58 -3.28 17.99 -14.97
CA VAL A 58 -2.70 17.71 -16.29
C VAL A 58 -1.20 17.39 -16.19
N ALA A 59 -0.45 18.11 -15.35
CA ALA A 59 0.96 17.83 -15.09
C ALA A 59 1.16 16.46 -14.42
N LEU A 60 0.32 16.11 -13.43
CA LEU A 60 0.37 14.81 -12.76
C LEU A 60 0.02 13.64 -13.71
N VAL A 61 -1.00 13.81 -14.56
CA VAL A 61 -1.36 12.81 -15.58
C VAL A 61 -0.22 12.65 -16.58
N SER A 62 0.40 13.75 -17.02
CA SER A 62 1.56 13.70 -17.93
C SER A 62 2.76 12.98 -17.30
N LEU A 63 3.04 13.23 -16.01
CA LEU A 63 4.07 12.52 -15.25
C LEU A 63 3.77 11.02 -15.15
N PHE A 64 2.52 10.65 -14.88
CA PHE A 64 2.09 9.25 -14.86
C PHE A 64 2.26 8.58 -16.23
N MET A 65 1.98 9.28 -17.32
CA MET A 65 2.21 8.77 -18.68
C MET A 65 3.70 8.55 -18.97
N ILE A 66 4.59 9.44 -18.52
CA ILE A 66 6.04 9.25 -18.61
C ILE A 66 6.46 7.96 -17.88
N ILE A 67 5.96 7.75 -16.66
CA ILE A 67 6.26 6.54 -15.88
C ILE A 67 5.76 5.28 -16.60
N SER A 68 4.63 5.34 -17.31
CA SER A 68 4.10 4.21 -18.08
C SER A 68 4.96 3.82 -19.30
N GLU A 69 5.82 4.72 -19.78
CA GLU A 69 6.75 4.47 -20.89
C GLU A 69 8.14 4.00 -20.43
N LEU A 70 8.44 4.08 -19.13
CA LEU A 70 9.71 3.59 -18.56
C LEU A 70 9.67 2.06 -18.34
N PRO A 71 10.75 1.32 -18.68
CA PRO A 71 10.78 -0.14 -18.56
C PRO A 71 10.86 -0.66 -17.11
N VAL A 72 10.82 0.21 -16.10
CA VAL A 72 11.12 -0.13 -14.69
C VAL A 72 9.94 -0.80 -13.96
N LEU A 73 8.69 -0.52 -14.35
CA LEU A 73 7.49 -0.91 -13.59
C LEU A 73 6.48 -1.76 -14.38
N GLN A 74 6.93 -2.49 -15.41
CA GLN A 74 6.05 -3.22 -16.33
C GLN A 74 5.08 -4.17 -15.60
N SER A 75 5.56 -4.90 -14.59
CA SER A 75 4.73 -5.82 -13.79
C SER A 75 3.65 -5.11 -12.94
N TYR A 76 3.86 -3.85 -12.56
CA TYR A 76 2.87 -3.08 -11.81
C TYR A 76 1.70 -2.65 -12.71
N PHE A 77 2.02 -2.16 -13.92
CA PHE A 77 1.02 -1.75 -14.91
C PHE A 77 0.22 -2.93 -15.44
N ASP A 78 0.86 -4.08 -15.69
CA ASP A 78 0.16 -5.29 -16.14
C ASP A 78 -0.89 -5.78 -15.12
N ASN A 79 -0.63 -5.62 -13.82
CA ASN A 79 -1.52 -6.10 -12.75
C ASN A 79 -2.62 -5.11 -12.36
N HIS A 80 -2.34 -3.80 -12.36
CA HIS A 80 -3.28 -2.78 -11.85
C HIS A 80 -3.97 -1.98 -12.96
N TRP A 81 -3.36 -1.85 -14.13
CA TRP A 81 -3.82 -0.99 -15.22
C TRP A 81 -3.60 -1.66 -16.59
N PRO A 82 -4.41 -2.67 -16.95
CA PRO A 82 -4.19 -3.48 -18.16
C PRO A 82 -4.23 -2.66 -19.45
N MET A 83 -4.86 -1.47 -19.46
CA MET A 83 -4.88 -0.54 -20.60
C MET A 83 -3.52 0.09 -20.95
N PHE A 84 -2.53 0.01 -20.04
CA PHE A 84 -1.15 0.44 -20.28
C PHE A 84 -0.17 -0.74 -20.24
N GLY A 85 -0.67 -1.96 -19.98
CA GLY A 85 0.11 -3.19 -19.89
C GLY A 85 0.65 -3.65 -21.25
N GLN A 86 1.54 -4.63 -21.23
CA GLN A 86 2.25 -5.13 -22.42
C GLN A 86 1.32 -5.71 -23.50
N GLU A 87 0.16 -6.22 -23.10
CA GLU A 87 -0.86 -6.80 -23.99
C GLU A 87 -1.73 -5.70 -24.67
N SER A 88 -1.64 -4.45 -24.21
CA SER A 88 -2.40 -3.33 -24.78
C SER A 88 -1.64 -2.63 -25.91
N SER A 89 -2.37 -2.11 -26.89
CA SER A 89 -1.83 -1.32 -28.01
C SER A 89 -1.66 0.16 -27.60
N PHE A 90 -0.98 0.96 -28.43
CA PHE A 90 -0.75 2.39 -28.11
C PHE A 90 -1.98 3.28 -28.29
N TYR A 91 -3.16 2.74 -28.57
CA TYR A 91 -4.38 3.54 -28.77
C TYR A 91 -4.80 4.32 -27.51
N SER A 92 -4.69 3.71 -26.32
CA SER A 92 -5.01 4.36 -25.05
C SER A 92 -4.07 5.52 -24.74
N LEU A 93 -2.77 5.31 -24.95
CA LEU A 93 -1.73 6.32 -24.81
C LEU A 93 -1.96 7.49 -25.77
N GLY A 94 -2.18 7.20 -27.06
CA GLY A 94 -2.47 8.22 -28.08
C GLY A 94 -3.74 9.00 -27.77
N GLY A 95 -4.83 8.32 -27.39
CA GLY A 95 -6.09 8.96 -27.04
C GLY A 95 -5.96 9.95 -25.88
N ILE A 96 -5.26 9.58 -24.82
CA ILE A 96 -5.00 10.48 -23.68
C ILE A 96 -4.13 11.65 -24.11
N MET A 97 -3.08 11.38 -24.88
CA MET A 97 -2.18 12.41 -25.38
C MET A 97 -2.89 13.43 -26.30
N MET A 98 -3.84 13.00 -27.13
CA MET A 98 -4.71 13.88 -27.92
C MET A 98 -5.57 14.76 -27.02
N ILE A 99 -6.22 14.18 -26.01
CA ILE A 99 -7.08 14.93 -25.08
C ILE A 99 -6.27 15.99 -24.34
N LEU A 100 -5.08 15.65 -23.84
CA LEU A 100 -4.18 16.59 -23.19
C LEU A 100 -3.73 17.70 -24.14
N GLY A 101 -3.36 17.35 -25.39
CA GLY A 101 -2.99 18.33 -26.42
C GLY A 101 -4.10 19.34 -26.71
N VAL A 102 -5.33 18.86 -26.95
CA VAL A 102 -6.50 19.72 -27.19
C VAL A 102 -6.82 20.57 -25.95
N ALA A 103 -6.75 20.00 -24.75
CA ALA A 103 -6.99 20.74 -23.51
C ALA A 103 -5.97 21.88 -23.31
N THR A 104 -4.68 21.64 -23.61
CA THR A 104 -3.66 22.69 -23.51
C THR A 104 -3.84 23.80 -24.54
N LEU A 105 -4.23 23.50 -25.78
CA LEU A 105 -4.57 24.51 -26.79
C LEU A 105 -5.85 25.26 -26.44
N GLY A 106 -6.83 24.59 -25.83
CA GLY A 106 -8.09 25.20 -25.39
C GLY A 106 -7.88 26.36 -24.40
N ASN A 107 -6.83 26.30 -23.57
CA ASN A 107 -6.51 27.36 -22.62
C ASN A 107 -6.12 28.68 -23.31
N LEU A 108 -5.54 28.61 -24.51
CA LEU A 108 -5.16 29.78 -25.31
C LEU A 108 -6.37 30.51 -25.92
N ASN A 109 -7.56 29.93 -25.87
CA ASN A 109 -8.80 30.56 -26.37
C ASN A 109 -9.44 31.51 -25.35
N THR A 110 -8.94 31.55 -24.12
CA THR A 110 -9.47 32.45 -23.09
C THR A 110 -8.86 33.85 -23.21
N LYS A 111 -9.65 34.91 -22.96
CA LYS A 111 -9.21 36.31 -23.09
C LYS A 111 -8.02 36.67 -22.19
N ALA A 112 -7.83 35.94 -21.08
CA ALA A 112 -6.71 36.11 -20.16
C ALA A 112 -5.38 35.56 -20.70
N MET A 113 -5.44 34.61 -21.66
CA MET A 113 -4.29 33.88 -22.18
C MET A 113 -3.91 34.32 -23.60
N THR A 114 -4.08 35.61 -23.91
CA THR A 114 -3.80 36.20 -25.23
C THR A 114 -2.32 36.57 -25.37
N GLN A 115 -1.81 36.68 -26.60
CA GLN A 115 -0.38 36.94 -26.90
C GLN A 115 0.20 38.16 -26.15
N GLU A 116 -0.63 39.17 -25.88
CA GLU A 116 -0.24 40.41 -25.20
C GLU A 116 -0.01 40.25 -23.69
N THR A 117 -0.70 39.32 -23.01
CA THR A 117 -0.62 39.13 -21.55
C THR A 117 0.45 38.11 -21.14
N ILE A 118 0.61 37.04 -21.94
CA ILE A 118 1.57 35.95 -21.68
C ILE A 118 2.98 36.28 -22.20
N GLY A 119 3.07 37.01 -23.31
CA GLY A 119 4.31 37.26 -24.05
C GLY A 119 4.58 36.21 -25.14
N MET A 120 5.13 36.68 -26.27
CA MET A 120 5.36 35.90 -27.51
C MET A 120 6.10 34.57 -27.32
N THR A 121 7.13 34.54 -26.48
CA THR A 121 7.97 33.35 -26.28
C THR A 121 7.20 32.24 -25.56
N PHE A 122 6.45 32.59 -24.51
CA PHE A 122 5.70 31.64 -23.71
C PHE A 122 4.47 31.11 -24.47
N TRP A 123 3.80 31.96 -25.23
CA TRP A 123 2.69 31.56 -26.10
C TRP A 123 3.13 30.54 -27.16
N ARG A 124 4.32 30.74 -27.76
CA ARG A 124 4.90 29.77 -28.72
C ARG A 124 5.19 28.41 -28.09
N ILE A 125 5.68 28.37 -26.85
CA ILE A 125 5.97 27.11 -26.13
C ILE A 125 4.68 26.32 -25.91
N ILE A 126 3.58 26.99 -25.52
CA ILE A 126 2.29 26.32 -25.26
C ILE A 126 1.70 25.79 -26.57
N ILE A 127 1.78 26.56 -27.67
CA ILE A 127 1.33 26.10 -28.99
C ILE A 127 2.17 24.94 -29.50
N SER A 128 3.50 25.02 -29.39
CA SER A 128 4.37 23.94 -29.83
C SER A 128 4.08 22.65 -29.06
N ALA A 129 3.90 22.73 -27.74
CA ALA A 129 3.57 21.57 -26.91
C ALA A 129 2.22 20.95 -27.32
N GLY A 130 1.18 21.76 -27.51
CA GLY A 130 -0.14 21.30 -27.90
C GLY A 130 -0.18 20.65 -29.29
N VAL A 131 0.47 21.28 -30.28
CA VAL A 131 0.53 20.76 -31.66
C VAL A 131 1.38 19.50 -31.75
N LEU A 132 2.54 19.46 -31.08
CA LEU A 132 3.38 18.26 -31.01
C LEU A 132 2.62 17.09 -30.35
N ALA A 133 1.87 17.35 -29.28
CA ALA A 133 1.05 16.32 -28.64
C ALA A 133 0.01 15.71 -29.61
N MET A 134 -0.64 16.55 -30.42
CA MET A 134 -1.62 16.08 -31.43
C MET A 134 -0.97 15.24 -32.54
N ILE A 135 0.15 15.69 -33.10
CA ILE A 135 0.84 14.98 -34.20
C ILE A 135 1.31 13.60 -33.72
N VAL A 136 1.92 13.56 -32.54
CA VAL A 136 2.53 12.34 -32.01
C VAL A 136 1.48 11.35 -31.53
N SER A 137 0.34 11.84 -31.05
CA SER A 137 -0.84 10.99 -30.83
C SER A 137 -1.25 10.25 -32.11
N VAL A 138 -1.35 10.93 -33.25
CA VAL A 138 -1.71 10.29 -34.54
C VAL A 138 -0.65 9.25 -34.93
N VAL A 139 0.64 9.55 -34.74
CA VAL A 139 1.73 8.59 -34.98
C VAL A 139 1.60 7.35 -34.10
N ASN A 140 1.20 7.49 -32.82
CA ASN A 140 0.98 6.36 -31.91
C ASN A 140 -0.20 5.47 -32.34
N VAL A 141 -1.28 6.07 -32.85
CA VAL A 141 -2.44 5.35 -33.39
C VAL A 141 -2.06 4.59 -34.67
N LEU A 142 -1.33 5.24 -35.57
CA LEU A 142 -0.85 4.61 -36.81
C LEU A 142 0.15 3.49 -36.54
N ALA A 143 1.07 3.68 -35.59
CA ALA A 143 2.00 2.62 -35.17
C ALA A 143 1.25 1.41 -34.59
N SER A 144 0.16 1.64 -33.85
CA SER A 144 -0.69 0.55 -33.38
C SER A 144 -1.39 -0.18 -34.51
N TYR A 145 -1.79 0.51 -35.59
CA TYR A 145 -2.43 -0.15 -36.73
C TYR A 145 -1.42 -0.94 -37.59
N ILE A 146 -0.21 -0.42 -37.77
CA ILE A 146 0.83 -1.03 -38.63
C ILE A 146 1.50 -2.22 -37.93
N PHE A 147 1.75 -2.14 -36.62
CA PHE A 147 2.54 -3.13 -35.87
C PHE A 147 1.72 -4.03 -34.93
N SER A 148 0.41 -3.83 -34.80
CA SER A 148 -0.46 -4.76 -34.08
C SER A 148 -1.05 -5.77 -35.05
N ASP A 149 -0.97 -7.05 -34.71
CA ASP A 149 -1.59 -8.11 -35.49
C ASP A 149 -2.63 -8.86 -34.63
N PRO A 150 -3.93 -8.59 -34.84
CA PRO A 150 -4.99 -9.21 -34.05
C PRO A 150 -5.11 -10.72 -34.31
N ALA A 151 -4.60 -11.23 -35.44
CA ALA A 151 -4.65 -12.65 -35.78
C ALA A 151 -3.61 -13.49 -35.02
N THR A 152 -2.46 -12.90 -34.68
CA THR A 152 -1.36 -13.56 -33.96
C THR A 152 -1.31 -13.18 -32.47
N GLY A 153 -2.19 -12.26 -32.02
CA GLY A 153 -2.26 -11.81 -30.63
C GLY A 153 -1.08 -10.95 -30.19
N VAL A 154 -0.30 -10.44 -31.15
CA VAL A 154 0.92 -9.66 -30.86
C VAL A 154 0.57 -8.18 -30.80
N SER A 155 0.82 -7.55 -29.64
CA SER A 155 0.67 -6.10 -29.47
C SER A 155 1.91 -5.35 -30.00
N ALA A 156 1.69 -4.12 -30.49
CA ALA A 156 2.80 -3.26 -30.90
C ALA A 156 3.77 -2.94 -29.73
N ARG A 157 3.30 -2.97 -28.46
CA ARG A 157 4.14 -2.82 -27.28
C ARG A 157 5.05 -4.03 -27.07
N GLN A 158 4.60 -5.23 -27.41
CA GLN A 158 5.36 -6.47 -27.32
C GLN A 158 6.46 -6.53 -28.40
N VAL A 159 6.17 -6.13 -29.64
CA VAL A 159 7.16 -6.00 -30.72
C VAL A 159 8.30 -5.03 -30.34
N ARG A 160 7.98 -3.96 -29.60
CA ARG A 160 8.96 -2.97 -29.13
C ARG A 160 9.90 -3.50 -28.03
N VAL A 161 9.51 -4.52 -27.27
CA VAL A 161 10.33 -5.08 -26.18
C VAL A 161 11.08 -6.31 -26.65
N ASP A 162 10.39 -7.22 -27.34
CA ASP A 162 10.91 -8.55 -27.69
C ASP A 162 11.36 -8.66 -29.16
N GLY A 163 11.17 -7.61 -29.97
CA GLY A 163 11.64 -7.54 -31.36
C GLY A 163 11.12 -8.70 -32.22
N ALA A 164 12.02 -9.35 -32.97
CA ALA A 164 11.70 -10.48 -33.84
C ALA A 164 11.17 -11.74 -33.10
N VAL A 165 11.30 -11.81 -31.78
CA VAL A 165 10.87 -12.96 -30.95
C VAL A 165 9.46 -12.76 -30.36
N ALA A 166 8.85 -11.58 -30.55
CA ALA A 166 7.50 -11.25 -30.08
C ALA A 166 6.40 -12.27 -30.45
N PRO A 167 6.30 -12.79 -31.69
CA PRO A 167 5.25 -13.75 -32.04
C PRO A 167 5.39 -15.10 -31.34
N GLN A 168 6.62 -15.59 -31.12
CA GLN A 168 6.86 -16.88 -30.45
C GLN A 168 6.46 -16.83 -28.96
N LYS A 169 6.71 -15.69 -28.30
CA LYS A 169 6.41 -15.49 -26.88
C LYS A 169 4.91 -15.23 -26.62
N ALA A 170 4.22 -14.55 -27.55
CA ALA A 170 2.76 -14.34 -27.49
C ALA A 170 1.98 -15.66 -27.66
N MET A 171 2.42 -16.53 -28.58
CA MET A 171 1.82 -17.86 -28.78
C MET A 171 1.98 -18.76 -27.54
N SER A 172 3.15 -18.73 -26.88
CA SER A 172 3.40 -19.48 -25.64
C SER A 172 2.56 -19.01 -24.44
N ARG A 173 2.16 -17.72 -24.40
CA ARG A 173 1.29 -17.18 -23.34
C ARG A 173 -0.18 -17.54 -23.57
N THR A 174 -0.66 -17.47 -24.81
CA THR A 174 -2.05 -17.79 -25.18
C THR A 174 -2.39 -19.27 -24.94
N SER A 175 -1.44 -20.18 -25.15
CA SER A 175 -1.61 -21.61 -24.82
C SER A 175 -1.65 -21.89 -23.31
N SER A 176 -1.06 -21.02 -22.47
CA SER A 176 -1.08 -21.17 -21.01
C SER A 176 -2.38 -20.68 -20.34
N HIS A 177 -3.11 -19.76 -20.99
CA HIS A 177 -4.36 -19.19 -20.48
C HIS A 177 -5.63 -19.96 -20.89
N ARG A 178 -5.54 -20.92 -21.82
CA ARG A 178 -6.59 -21.92 -22.05
C ARG A 178 -6.40 -23.09 -21.09
N THR A 179 -6.84 -22.88 -19.85
CA THR A 179 -7.41 -23.89 -18.94
C THR A 179 -6.95 -25.34 -19.13
N LEU A 180 -6.10 -25.79 -18.20
CA LEU A 180 -6.18 -27.12 -17.59
C LEU A 180 -7.61 -27.35 -17.07
N HIS A 181 -8.48 -27.83 -17.95
CA HIS A 181 -9.71 -28.53 -17.60
C HIS A 181 -9.53 -29.97 -18.05
N LEU A 182 -8.75 -30.73 -17.28
CA LEU A 182 -8.69 -32.19 -17.39
C LEU A 182 -10.03 -32.75 -16.90
N SER A 183 -11.06 -32.64 -17.73
CA SER A 183 -12.17 -33.59 -17.71
C SER A 183 -11.61 -34.90 -18.25
N VAL A 184 -10.98 -35.68 -17.37
CA VAL A 184 -10.77 -37.10 -17.63
C VAL A 184 -12.15 -37.70 -17.83
N LYS A 185 -12.44 -38.05 -19.08
CA LYS A 185 -13.62 -38.81 -19.49
C LYS A 185 -13.60 -40.11 -18.68
N ARG A 186 -14.46 -40.14 -17.68
CA ARG A 186 -14.68 -41.24 -16.74
C ARG A 186 -15.46 -42.33 -17.45
N GLU A 187 -14.76 -43.19 -18.17
CA GLU A 187 -15.28 -44.50 -18.56
C GLU A 187 -14.22 -45.54 -18.20
N GLU A 188 -14.70 -46.66 -17.67
CA GLU A 188 -13.99 -47.85 -17.22
C GLU A 188 -13.52 -47.89 -15.76
N THR A 189 -14.44 -48.40 -14.94
CA THR A 189 -14.30 -48.79 -13.56
C THR A 189 -13.47 -50.07 -13.42
N LEU A 190 -12.35 -50.00 -12.69
CA LEU A 190 -11.85 -51.11 -11.87
C LEU A 190 -11.71 -50.67 -10.41
N PRO A 191 -12.07 -51.53 -9.44
CA PRO A 191 -12.13 -51.14 -8.03
C PRO A 191 -10.73 -51.01 -7.43
N THR A 192 -10.36 -49.80 -7.02
CA THR A 192 -9.15 -49.58 -6.18
C THR A 192 -9.50 -49.89 -4.73
N TYR A 193 -8.93 -50.99 -4.22
CA TYR A 193 -8.89 -51.29 -2.78
C TYR A 193 -8.00 -50.25 -2.07
N THR A 194 -8.60 -49.35 -1.31
CA THR A 194 -7.87 -48.49 -0.37
C THR A 194 -7.67 -49.26 0.94
N ARG A 195 -6.43 -49.68 1.22
CA ARG A 195 -6.00 -50.16 2.54
C ARG A 195 -5.93 -48.98 3.51
N GLN A 196 -6.82 -48.95 4.50
CA GLN A 196 -6.65 -48.13 5.70
C GLN A 196 -5.68 -48.83 6.65
N ASN A 197 -4.53 -48.22 6.95
CA ASN A 197 -3.72 -48.59 8.11
C ASN A 197 -4.22 -47.84 9.36
N PRO A 198 -4.51 -48.53 10.47
CA PRO A 198 -5.02 -47.90 11.69
C PRO A 198 -3.90 -47.74 12.73
N VAL A 199 -3.49 -46.51 13.06
CA VAL A 199 -2.80 -46.23 14.33
C VAL A 199 -3.33 -44.93 14.97
N LYS A 200 -4.31 -45.16 15.85
CA LYS A 200 -4.66 -44.48 17.12
C LYS A 200 -4.00 -43.13 17.44
N ARG A 201 -4.86 -42.13 17.72
CA ARG A 201 -4.78 -41.42 19.01
C ARG A 201 -6.16 -41.05 19.54
N ALA A 202 -6.43 -41.58 20.72
CA ALA A 202 -7.66 -41.43 21.48
C ALA A 202 -7.81 -40.01 22.03
N THR A 203 -9.02 -39.46 21.94
CA THR A 203 -9.62 -38.68 23.02
C THR A 203 -11.12 -38.93 23.04
N ASN A 204 -11.59 -39.40 24.19
CA ASN A 204 -12.93 -39.86 24.49
C ASN A 204 -14.04 -38.88 24.06
N ARG A 205 -15.09 -39.45 23.45
CA ARG A 205 -16.45 -38.95 23.60
C ARG A 205 -16.82 -39.03 25.08
N LEU A 206 -17.09 -37.89 25.69
CA LEU A 206 -17.92 -37.80 26.89
C LEU A 206 -18.87 -36.61 26.72
N THR A 207 -20.03 -36.90 26.15
CA THR A 207 -21.21 -36.03 26.23
C THR A 207 -21.75 -36.11 27.66
N GLY A 208 -21.16 -35.34 28.57
CA GLY A 208 -21.69 -35.12 29.91
C GLY A 208 -22.76 -34.03 29.87
N ARG A 209 -24.03 -34.41 29.93
CA ARG A 209 -25.11 -33.53 30.40
C ARG A 209 -24.75 -33.09 31.82
N PHE A 210 -24.60 -31.78 32.04
CA PHE A 210 -24.54 -31.23 33.40
C PHE A 210 -25.97 -30.92 33.89
N PRO A 211 -26.37 -31.40 35.08
CA PRO A 211 -27.66 -31.04 35.67
C PRO A 211 -27.61 -29.61 36.22
N LEU A 212 -28.55 -28.77 35.79
CA LEU A 212 -28.81 -27.46 36.37
C LEU A 212 -29.34 -27.64 37.80
N LYS A 213 -28.51 -27.36 38.81
CA LYS A 213 -28.99 -27.11 40.17
C LYS A 213 -29.66 -25.74 40.20
N ILE A 214 -30.98 -25.75 40.20
CA ILE A 214 -31.83 -24.59 40.48
C ILE A 214 -31.63 -24.23 41.96
N SER A 215 -31.01 -23.08 42.24
CA SER A 215 -30.99 -22.48 43.57
C SER A 215 -32.32 -21.77 43.86
N LYS A 216 -32.72 -21.83 45.12
CA LYS A 216 -33.97 -21.33 45.71
C LYS A 216 -34.25 -19.84 45.39
N PRO A 217 -35.53 -19.41 45.36
CA PRO A 217 -35.87 -18.00 45.17
C PRO A 217 -35.46 -17.16 46.39
N MET A 218 -34.83 -16.02 46.12
CA MET A 218 -34.46 -15.01 47.12
C MET A 218 -35.61 -14.01 47.25
N ASN A 219 -36.01 -13.76 48.49
CA ASN A 219 -37.09 -12.86 48.89
C ASN A 219 -36.74 -11.40 48.52
N PRO A 220 -37.64 -10.61 47.91
CA PRO A 220 -37.35 -9.22 47.58
C PRO A 220 -37.83 -8.33 48.72
N THR A 221 -36.99 -8.14 49.74
CA THR A 221 -37.10 -6.96 50.59
C THR A 221 -35.71 -6.39 50.82
N LEU A 222 -35.64 -5.07 50.68
CA LEU A 222 -34.48 -4.18 50.90
C LEU A 222 -33.54 -4.07 49.70
N VAL A 223 -33.69 -2.98 48.94
CA VAL A 223 -32.78 -1.82 48.96
C VAL A 223 -33.29 -0.83 47.90
N GLU A 224 -33.79 0.31 48.40
CA GLU A 224 -34.00 1.55 47.64
C GLU A 224 -32.66 2.12 47.14
N GLU A 225 -32.76 3.03 46.16
CA GLU A 225 -31.84 4.14 45.89
C GLU A 225 -30.76 3.93 44.81
N ASN A 226 -31.14 4.17 43.53
CA ASN A 226 -30.49 5.07 42.54
C ASN A 226 -30.92 4.76 41.08
N ASP A 227 -32.11 5.22 40.65
CA ASP A 227 -32.77 4.75 39.42
C ASP A 227 -32.77 5.68 38.19
N ALA A 228 -32.09 6.82 38.21
CA ALA A 228 -32.09 7.71 37.03
C ALA A 228 -31.09 7.30 35.92
N ALA A 229 -29.93 6.73 36.28
CA ALA A 229 -28.91 6.34 35.30
C ALA A 229 -28.96 4.84 34.90
N SER A 230 -29.52 3.99 35.77
CA SER A 230 -29.55 2.53 35.53
C SER A 230 -30.69 2.11 34.59
N SER A 231 -31.79 2.86 34.54
CA SER A 231 -32.97 2.56 33.72
C SER A 231 -32.69 2.62 32.20
N ASN A 232 -31.94 3.62 31.73
CA ASN A 232 -31.56 3.74 30.31
C ASN A 232 -30.59 2.63 29.85
N VAL A 233 -29.61 2.27 30.68
CA VAL A 233 -28.64 1.21 30.36
C VAL A 233 -29.28 -0.17 30.46
N LYS A 234 -30.17 -0.40 31.43
CA LYS A 234 -30.96 -1.64 31.56
C LYS A 234 -31.92 -1.82 30.37
N SER A 235 -32.61 -0.76 29.94
CA SER A 235 -33.53 -0.82 28.79
C SER A 235 -32.79 -1.16 27.48
N LEU A 236 -31.61 -0.57 27.28
CA LEU A 236 -30.77 -0.86 26.11
C LEU A 236 -30.15 -2.27 26.16
N LEU A 237 -29.79 -2.77 27.34
CA LEU A 237 -29.32 -4.14 27.55
C LEU A 237 -30.43 -5.19 27.39
N ILE A 238 -31.68 -4.87 27.73
CA ILE A 238 -32.82 -5.79 27.51
C ILE A 238 -33.12 -5.90 26.01
N PHE A 239 -33.02 -4.80 25.26
CA PHE A 239 -33.30 -4.79 23.82
C PHE A 239 -32.17 -5.38 22.97
N PHE A 240 -30.90 -5.02 23.25
CA PHE A 240 -29.76 -5.49 22.47
C PHE A 240 -29.04 -6.71 23.09
N GLY A 241 -29.30 -7.04 24.35
CA GLY A 241 -28.68 -8.16 25.06
C GLY A 241 -28.81 -9.50 24.34
N PRO A 242 -30.01 -9.92 23.87
CA PRO A 242 -30.18 -11.18 23.17
C PRO A 242 -29.37 -11.30 21.87
N VAL A 243 -29.02 -10.17 21.23
CA VAL A 243 -28.25 -10.13 19.97
C VAL A 243 -26.75 -9.96 20.22
N ILE A 244 -26.38 -9.12 21.20
CA ILE A 244 -24.97 -8.79 21.49
C ILE A 244 -24.32 -9.86 22.37
N LEU A 245 -25.04 -10.43 23.34
CA LEU A 245 -24.52 -11.44 24.27
C LEU A 245 -23.98 -12.71 23.58
N PRO A 246 -24.70 -13.36 22.63
CA PRO A 246 -24.15 -14.53 21.94
C PRO A 246 -22.92 -14.17 21.08
N ARG A 247 -22.86 -12.96 20.51
CA ARG A 247 -21.68 -12.50 19.76
C ARG A 247 -20.49 -12.22 20.66
N LEU A 248 -20.70 -11.64 21.84
CA LEU A 248 -19.67 -11.44 22.87
C LEU A 248 -19.13 -12.76 23.39
N ILE A 249 -19.99 -13.74 23.67
CA ILE A 249 -19.56 -15.07 24.12
C ILE A 249 -18.74 -15.77 23.04
N THR A 250 -19.16 -15.69 21.77
CA THR A 250 -18.41 -16.29 20.65
C THR A 250 -17.07 -15.58 20.42
N ALA A 251 -17.02 -14.25 20.54
CA ALA A 251 -15.79 -13.45 20.46
C ALA A 251 -14.85 -13.74 21.66
N TYR A 252 -15.40 -13.91 22.85
CA TYR A 252 -14.62 -14.29 24.04
C TYR A 252 -14.05 -15.71 23.90
N ARG A 253 -14.84 -16.66 23.40
CA ARG A 253 -14.38 -18.03 23.14
C ARG A 253 -13.29 -18.06 22.06
N SER A 254 -13.43 -17.30 20.98
CA SER A 254 -12.40 -17.24 19.92
C SER A 254 -11.13 -16.54 20.39
N LEU A 255 -11.25 -15.49 21.21
CA LEU A 255 -10.11 -14.85 21.87
C LEU A 255 -9.40 -15.84 22.80
N ARG A 256 -10.14 -16.61 23.61
CA ARG A 256 -9.56 -17.62 24.51
C ARG A 256 -8.81 -18.72 23.75
N VAL A 257 -9.37 -19.21 22.65
CA VAL A 257 -8.74 -20.23 21.81
C VAL A 257 -7.49 -19.68 21.12
N SER A 258 -7.52 -18.44 20.61
CA SER A 258 -6.33 -17.81 20.01
C SER A 258 -5.21 -17.52 21.01
N ILE A 259 -5.55 -17.23 22.28
CA ILE A 259 -4.56 -17.08 23.36
C ILE A 259 -3.97 -18.45 23.75
N ALA A 260 -4.78 -19.52 23.71
CA ALA A 260 -4.32 -20.87 24.06
C ALA A 260 -3.40 -21.48 22.99
N SER A 261 -3.58 -21.15 21.70
CA SER A 261 -2.76 -21.65 20.59
C SER A 261 -1.54 -20.77 20.25
N ARG A 262 -1.15 -19.87 21.16
CA ARG A 262 -0.06 -18.92 20.90
C ARG A 262 1.33 -19.57 20.98
N PRO A 263 2.26 -19.23 20.07
CA PRO A 263 3.69 -19.51 20.27
C PRO A 263 4.26 -18.68 21.43
N PRO A 264 5.41 -19.06 22.01
CA PRO A 264 6.05 -18.28 23.06
C PRO A 264 6.36 -16.85 22.60
N PRO A 265 6.36 -15.85 23.51
CA PRO A 265 6.69 -14.48 23.18
C PRO A 265 8.08 -14.41 22.55
N ARG A 266 8.19 -13.72 21.42
CA ARG A 266 9.47 -13.51 20.74
C ARG A 266 9.97 -12.08 20.96
N PRO A 267 11.30 -11.85 20.89
CA PRO A 267 11.84 -10.49 20.87
C PRO A 267 11.31 -9.71 19.66
N LEU A 268 11.28 -8.38 19.78
CA LEU A 268 10.76 -7.50 18.75
C LEU A 268 11.61 -7.61 17.47
N PRO A 269 11.02 -8.02 16.32
CA PRO A 269 11.76 -8.08 15.06
C PRO A 269 12.11 -6.68 14.54
N ALA A 270 13.21 -6.56 13.78
CA ALA A 270 13.71 -5.27 13.31
C ALA A 270 12.71 -4.48 12.44
N ALA A 271 11.91 -5.17 11.60
CA ALA A 271 10.94 -4.52 10.71
C ALA A 271 9.83 -3.75 11.46
N PRO A 272 9.03 -4.36 12.36
CA PRO A 272 8.07 -3.62 13.19
C PRO A 272 8.75 -2.67 14.18
N GLY A 273 10.01 -2.91 14.57
CA GLY A 273 10.81 -1.94 15.33
C GLY A 273 11.00 -0.60 14.62
N ARG A 274 11.26 -0.61 13.29
CA ARG A 274 11.33 0.62 12.49
C ARG A 274 10.00 1.37 12.48
N ALA A 275 8.88 0.65 12.39
CA ALA A 275 7.54 1.24 12.43
C ALA A 275 7.27 1.95 13.77
N LEU A 276 7.64 1.30 14.88
CA LEU A 276 7.51 1.87 16.22
C LEU A 276 8.39 3.11 16.40
N ASN A 277 9.59 3.13 15.83
CA ASN A 277 10.45 4.31 15.86
C ASN A 277 9.84 5.50 15.09
N ILE A 278 9.20 5.24 13.95
CA ILE A 278 8.49 6.28 13.17
C ILE A 278 7.31 6.83 13.96
N LEU A 279 6.49 5.95 14.55
CA LEU A 279 5.37 6.37 15.40
C LEU A 279 5.87 7.11 16.64
N PHE A 280 6.98 6.67 17.25
CA PHE A 280 7.58 7.35 18.39
C PHE A 280 8.03 8.76 18.03
N ALA A 281 8.71 8.94 16.89
CA ALA A 281 9.07 10.26 16.38
C ALA A 281 7.84 11.15 16.15
N GLY A 282 6.78 10.59 15.58
CA GLY A 282 5.49 11.28 15.40
C GLY A 282 4.81 11.67 16.72
N ILE A 283 4.80 10.76 17.69
CA ILE A 283 4.27 10.99 19.04
C ILE A 283 5.03 12.14 19.71
N VAL A 284 6.36 12.11 19.67
CA VAL A 284 7.19 13.20 20.23
C VAL A 284 6.90 14.51 19.51
N PHE A 285 6.83 14.50 18.19
CA PHE A 285 6.53 15.69 17.39
C PHE A 285 5.16 16.30 17.73
N PHE A 286 4.09 15.50 17.74
CA PHE A 286 2.75 15.98 18.09
C PHE A 286 2.64 16.37 19.57
N LEU A 287 3.36 15.68 20.46
CA LEU A 287 3.41 16.07 21.86
C LEU A 287 4.08 17.44 22.02
N LEU A 288 5.19 17.71 21.32
CA LEU A 288 5.82 19.03 21.31
C LEU A 288 4.91 20.11 20.74
N LEU A 289 4.15 19.81 19.68
CA LEU A 289 3.15 20.72 19.10
C LEU A 289 1.98 21.01 20.05
N SER A 290 1.63 20.06 20.92
CA SER A 290 0.57 20.22 21.93
C SER A 290 0.99 21.06 23.14
N LEU A 291 2.28 21.29 23.33
CA LEU A 291 2.81 22.07 24.43
C LEU A 291 2.71 23.59 24.14
N PRO A 292 2.57 24.42 25.17
CA PRO A 292 2.37 25.87 25.03
C PRO A 292 3.59 26.63 24.48
N PHE A 293 4.75 25.97 24.36
CA PHE A 293 5.97 26.55 23.79
C PHE A 293 6.03 26.45 22.26
N ASN A 294 4.96 25.98 21.62
CA ASN A 294 4.89 25.82 20.19
C ASN A 294 5.06 27.20 19.48
N PRO A 295 6.08 27.36 18.60
CA PRO A 295 6.32 28.62 17.89
C PRO A 295 5.21 28.98 16.89
N HIS A 296 4.38 28.01 16.48
CA HIS A 296 3.23 28.21 15.61
C HIS A 296 1.89 28.22 16.37
N ALA A 297 1.92 28.39 17.70
CA ALA A 297 0.69 28.53 18.47
C ALA A 297 -0.04 29.83 18.08
N PRO A 298 -1.38 29.80 17.96
CA PRO A 298 -2.17 30.98 17.67
C PRO A 298 -2.03 32.00 18.81
N GLU A 299 -2.16 33.30 18.47
CA GLU A 299 -2.13 34.35 19.48
C GLU A 299 -3.17 34.09 20.58
N PRO A 300 -2.88 34.45 21.85
CA PRO A 300 -3.83 34.24 22.93
C PRO A 300 -5.11 35.05 22.66
N ASN A 301 -6.27 34.49 23.04
CA ASN A 301 -7.56 35.13 22.81
C ASN A 301 -7.61 36.53 23.44
N ILE A 302 -7.97 37.55 22.65
CA ILE A 302 -8.05 38.97 23.06
C ILE A 302 -8.97 39.17 24.27
N PHE A 303 -10.08 38.43 24.37
CA PHE A 303 -10.97 38.53 25.54
C PHE A 303 -10.30 38.05 26.82
N SER A 304 -9.49 36.99 26.73
CA SER A 304 -8.74 36.47 27.87
C SER A 304 -7.57 37.38 28.25
N GLN A 305 -6.85 37.95 27.27
CA GLN A 305 -5.75 38.88 27.51
C GLN A 305 -6.24 40.18 28.16
N THR A 306 -7.30 40.79 27.62
CA THR A 306 -7.85 42.07 28.10
C THR A 306 -8.78 41.93 29.31
N ARG A 307 -9.01 40.70 29.78
CA ARG A 307 -10.00 40.33 30.80
C ARG A 307 -11.38 40.98 30.53
N SER A 308 -11.80 40.95 29.28
CA SER A 308 -13.03 41.58 28.81
C SER A 308 -14.16 40.57 28.69
N ARG A 309 -15.39 41.03 28.91
CA ARG A 309 -16.60 40.21 28.85
C ARG A 309 -17.12 40.18 27.41
N LEU A 310 -17.96 39.20 27.09
CA LEU A 310 -18.55 39.07 25.75
C LEU A 310 -19.37 40.30 25.34
N ASN A 311 -19.97 41.03 26.30
CA ASN A 311 -20.78 42.23 26.05
C ASN A 311 -20.00 43.55 26.12
N THR A 312 -18.69 43.52 26.40
CA THR A 312 -17.90 44.76 26.52
C THR A 312 -17.85 45.50 25.17
N PRO A 313 -17.99 46.83 25.13
CA PRO A 313 -17.87 47.60 23.88
C PRO A 313 -16.51 47.41 23.20
N THR A 314 -16.51 47.40 21.87
CA THR A 314 -15.31 47.11 21.06
C THR A 314 -14.16 48.08 21.37
N ASP A 315 -14.44 49.37 21.50
CA ASP A 315 -13.42 50.38 21.78
C ASP A 315 -12.71 50.15 23.12
N VAL A 316 -13.43 49.67 24.13
CA VAL A 316 -12.85 49.36 25.44
C VAL A 316 -11.91 48.16 25.35
N ILE A 317 -12.24 47.16 24.53
CA ILE A 317 -11.41 45.97 24.32
C ILE A 317 -10.10 46.37 23.64
N PHE A 318 -10.18 47.12 22.53
CA PHE A 318 -8.99 47.53 21.78
C PHE A 318 -8.14 48.58 22.51
N ASN A 319 -8.73 49.47 23.31
CA ASN A 319 -7.98 50.37 24.20
C ASN A 319 -7.25 49.64 25.34
N ARG A 320 -7.77 48.48 25.78
CA ARG A 320 -7.06 47.61 26.74
C ARG A 320 -5.98 46.79 26.04
N LEU A 321 -6.25 46.33 24.81
CA LEU A 321 -5.27 45.60 24.00
C LEU A 321 -4.07 46.47 23.63
N ALA A 322 -4.30 47.73 23.26
CA ALA A 322 -3.24 48.70 22.97
C ALA A 322 -2.23 48.79 24.12
N ARG A 323 -2.70 48.81 25.38
CA ARG A 323 -1.86 48.84 26.59
C ARG A 323 -1.03 47.57 26.83
N LEU A 324 -1.41 46.45 26.20
CA LEU A 324 -0.69 45.18 26.31
C LEU A 324 0.32 44.97 25.18
N ARG A 325 0.21 45.74 24.09
CA ARG A 325 1.11 45.67 22.94
C ARG A 325 2.36 46.54 23.18
N PRO A 326 3.50 46.18 22.56
CA PRO A 326 4.72 46.98 22.68
C PRO A 326 4.49 48.39 22.14
N GLY A 327 4.82 49.42 22.93
CA GLY A 327 4.69 50.83 22.52
C GLY A 327 3.29 51.44 22.69
N ASN A 328 2.35 50.77 23.36
CA ASN A 328 0.99 51.25 23.61
C ASN A 328 0.17 51.56 22.33
N PHE A 329 0.53 50.98 21.20
CA PHE A 329 -0.16 51.17 19.92
C PHE A 329 -0.78 49.87 19.41
N LEU A 330 -1.86 49.99 18.65
CA LEU A 330 -2.51 48.88 17.96
C LEU A 330 -1.70 48.50 16.72
N THR A 331 -1.45 47.21 16.52
CA THR A 331 -0.83 46.74 15.26
C THR A 331 -1.81 46.90 14.09
N GLU A 332 -1.30 46.90 12.86
CA GLU A 332 -2.15 46.98 11.65
C GLU A 332 -3.16 45.81 11.59
N ALA A 333 -2.76 44.61 12.05
CA ALA A 333 -3.67 43.48 12.17
C ALA A 333 -4.77 43.74 13.23
N ASP A 334 -4.43 44.38 14.35
CA ASP A 334 -5.40 44.72 15.40
C ASP A 334 -6.40 45.79 14.92
N THR A 335 -5.96 46.78 14.12
CA THR A 335 -6.86 47.82 13.58
C THR A 335 -7.82 47.25 12.52
N LEU A 336 -7.33 46.34 11.67
CA LEU A 336 -8.18 45.59 10.74
C LEU A 336 -9.21 44.74 11.50
N LEU A 337 -8.78 44.05 12.55
CA LEU A 337 -9.68 43.26 13.39
C LEU A 337 -10.73 44.14 14.08
N GLN A 338 -10.34 45.32 14.58
CA GLN A 338 -11.26 46.27 15.20
C GLN A 338 -12.38 46.68 14.24
N SER A 339 -12.05 46.93 12.96
CA SER A 339 -13.04 47.32 11.94
C SER A 339 -14.13 46.25 11.71
N LYS A 340 -13.80 44.96 11.94
CA LYS A 340 -14.73 43.83 11.76
C LYS A 340 -15.49 43.46 13.02
N PHE A 341 -15.10 43.98 14.19
CA PHE A 341 -15.67 43.66 15.51
C PHE A 341 -16.94 44.47 15.85
N THR A 342 -17.90 44.56 14.93
CA THR A 342 -19.09 45.40 15.08
C THR A 342 -20.29 44.69 15.71
N SER A 343 -20.39 43.36 15.56
CA SER A 343 -21.57 42.58 15.96
C SER A 343 -21.24 41.42 16.91
N LEU A 344 -22.26 40.90 17.61
CA LEU A 344 -22.13 39.65 18.37
C LEU A 344 -21.82 38.45 17.46
N GLY A 345 -22.30 38.47 16.21
CA GLY A 345 -21.97 37.47 15.20
C GLY A 345 -20.48 37.45 14.87
N ALA A 346 -19.84 38.62 14.71
CA ALA A 346 -18.40 38.72 14.51
C ALA A 346 -17.60 38.15 15.70
N ARG A 347 -18.06 38.42 16.94
CA ARG A 347 -17.44 37.86 18.15
C ARG A 347 -17.59 36.34 18.22
N LYS A 348 -18.73 35.79 17.78
CA LYS A 348 -18.95 34.34 17.67
C LYS A 348 -17.93 33.73 16.70
N VAL A 349 -17.83 34.27 15.49
CA VAL A 349 -16.92 33.80 14.43
C VAL A 349 -15.46 33.86 14.90
N TYR A 350 -15.06 34.95 15.56
CA TYR A 350 -13.72 35.08 16.14
C TYR A 350 -13.42 33.98 17.17
N LEU A 351 -14.36 33.71 18.08
CA LEU A 351 -14.16 32.69 19.12
C LEU A 351 -14.15 31.27 18.54
N THR A 352 -14.89 31.02 17.45
CA THR A 352 -14.95 29.72 16.76
C THR A 352 -13.77 29.48 15.82
N TYR A 353 -13.60 30.34 14.82
CA TYR A 353 -12.68 30.12 13.68
C TYR A 353 -11.37 30.92 13.79
N GLY A 354 -11.27 31.86 14.72
CA GLY A 354 -10.08 32.69 14.95
C GLY A 354 -10.10 34.04 14.23
N PRO A 355 -9.06 34.87 14.43
CA PRO A 355 -8.94 36.20 13.82
C PRO A 355 -8.78 36.17 12.30
N ASP A 356 -7.99 35.21 11.79
CA ASP A 356 -7.66 35.12 10.36
C ASP A 356 -8.92 34.88 9.51
N ALA A 357 -9.79 33.96 9.95
CA ALA A 357 -11.07 33.71 9.28
C ALA A 357 -11.99 34.94 9.21
N LEU A 358 -11.88 35.86 10.18
CA LEU A 358 -12.70 37.07 10.23
C LEU A 358 -12.15 38.22 9.37
N VAL A 359 -10.82 38.33 9.26
CA VAL A 359 -10.14 39.42 8.53
C VAL A 359 -9.87 39.04 7.07
N SER A 360 -9.40 37.82 6.82
CA SER A 360 -8.90 37.38 5.52
C SER A 360 -9.98 36.79 4.61
N CYS A 361 -11.14 36.38 5.15
CA CYS A 361 -12.21 35.83 4.31
C CYS A 361 -13.00 36.93 3.58
N GLN A 362 -12.88 36.95 2.24
CA GLN A 362 -13.55 37.95 1.39
C GLN A 362 -15.00 37.58 1.02
N TYR A 363 -15.34 36.29 1.00
CA TYR A 363 -16.66 35.79 0.55
C TYR A 363 -17.57 35.37 1.71
N CYS A 364 -17.12 35.50 2.95
CA CYS A 364 -17.87 35.05 4.11
C CYS A 364 -18.95 36.06 4.53
N SER A 365 -20.10 35.55 4.99
CA SER A 365 -21.21 36.37 5.50
C SER A 365 -21.65 35.91 6.89
N PHE A 366 -22.12 36.84 7.71
CA PHE A 366 -22.58 36.52 9.07
C PHE A 366 -23.91 35.77 9.10
N ASP A 367 -24.69 35.82 8.01
CA ASP A 367 -25.96 35.10 7.88
C ASP A 367 -25.74 33.59 7.77
N ASN A 368 -24.66 33.17 7.12
CA ASN A 368 -24.34 31.77 6.88
C ASN A 368 -22.96 31.41 7.44
N LEU A 369 -22.94 30.91 8.68
CA LEU A 369 -21.70 30.50 9.36
C LEU A 369 -20.92 29.39 8.63
N TYR A 370 -21.57 28.63 7.75
CA TYR A 370 -20.93 27.62 6.91
C TYR A 370 -19.88 28.21 5.95
N THR A 371 -20.03 29.47 5.54
CA THR A 371 -19.04 30.13 4.69
C THR A 371 -17.68 30.24 5.39
N TYR A 372 -17.69 30.61 6.67
CA TYR A 372 -16.49 30.62 7.52
C TYR A 372 -15.95 29.22 7.81
N LEU A 373 -16.83 28.21 7.95
CA LEU A 373 -16.41 26.82 8.11
C LEU A 373 -15.62 26.32 6.90
N ILE A 374 -16.10 26.60 5.68
CA ILE A 374 -15.45 26.18 4.43
C ILE A 374 -14.09 26.86 4.28
N TYR A 375 -13.95 28.12 4.67
CA TYR A 375 -12.66 28.81 4.69
C TYR A 375 -11.67 28.17 5.68
N TYR A 376 -12.15 27.82 6.88
CA TYR A 376 -11.32 27.30 7.97
C TYR A 376 -10.83 25.86 7.74
N LEU A 377 -11.67 25.01 7.15
CA LEU A 377 -11.49 23.57 7.12
C LEU A 377 -10.22 23.09 6.39
N PRO A 378 -9.84 23.60 5.20
CA PRO A 378 -8.68 23.09 4.45
C PRO A 378 -7.35 23.21 5.23
N PHE A 379 -7.06 24.38 5.78
CA PHE A 379 -5.77 24.67 6.40
C PHE A 379 -5.70 24.23 7.86
N HIS A 380 -6.77 24.45 8.62
CA HIS A 380 -6.72 24.17 10.06
C HIS A 380 -7.18 22.76 10.41
N VAL A 381 -8.10 22.15 9.68
CA VAL A 381 -8.64 20.81 10.01
C VAL A 381 -8.04 19.74 9.11
N LEU A 382 -8.18 19.88 7.79
CA LEU A 382 -7.87 18.82 6.85
C LEU A 382 -6.36 18.59 6.72
N LEU A 383 -5.56 19.65 6.59
CA LEU A 383 -4.11 19.55 6.47
C LEU A 383 -3.45 18.77 7.62
N PRO A 384 -3.69 19.05 8.91
CA PRO A 384 -3.09 18.25 9.99
C PRO A 384 -3.57 16.79 10.00
N HIS A 385 -4.82 16.51 9.62
CA HIS A 385 -5.31 15.13 9.49
C HIS A 385 -4.70 14.39 8.30
N LEU A 386 -4.46 15.07 7.18
CA LEU A 386 -3.76 14.50 6.03
C LEU A 386 -2.30 14.18 6.39
N ALA A 387 -1.63 15.06 7.14
CA ALA A 387 -0.29 14.80 7.65
C ALA A 387 -0.26 13.59 8.61
N HIS A 388 -1.24 13.49 9.52
CA HIS A 388 -1.39 12.34 10.42
C HIS A 388 -1.66 11.03 9.66
N LEU A 389 -2.55 11.05 8.66
CA LEU A 389 -2.82 9.89 7.80
C LEU A 389 -1.60 9.48 6.98
N LEU A 390 -0.80 10.43 6.51
CA LEU A 390 0.47 10.17 5.83
C LEU A 390 1.47 9.50 6.78
N LEU A 391 1.62 10.00 8.00
CA LEU A 391 2.47 9.39 9.03
C LEU A 391 2.04 7.94 9.31
N LEU A 392 0.76 7.70 9.57
CA LEU A 392 0.20 6.36 9.78
C LEU A 392 0.42 5.47 8.54
N GLY A 393 0.27 6.02 7.33
CA GLY A 393 0.49 5.32 6.07
C GLY A 393 1.94 4.88 5.88
N VAL A 394 2.89 5.75 6.20
CA VAL A 394 4.33 5.43 6.14
C VAL A 394 4.69 4.40 7.22
N ALA A 395 4.24 4.61 8.46
CA ALA A 395 4.49 3.72 9.59
C ALA A 395 3.90 2.31 9.42
N THR A 396 2.84 2.16 8.61
CA THR A 396 2.22 0.86 8.31
C THR A 396 2.55 0.32 6.91
N SER A 397 3.48 0.94 6.18
CA SER A 397 3.84 0.47 4.85
C SER A 397 4.61 -0.87 4.89
N ALA A 398 4.25 -1.83 4.03
CA ALA A 398 4.90 -3.13 3.95
C ALA A 398 6.44 -3.10 3.78
N PRO A 399 7.06 -2.24 2.94
CA PRO A 399 8.51 -2.23 2.77
C PRO A 399 9.27 -1.75 4.02
N ILE A 400 8.69 -0.82 4.78
CA ILE A 400 9.35 -0.22 5.95
C ILE A 400 9.03 -1.01 7.22
N ALA A 401 7.75 -1.30 7.43
CA ALA A 401 7.20 -1.82 8.68
C ALA A 401 7.05 -3.35 8.71
N GLY A 402 7.18 -4.01 7.55
CA GLY A 402 6.95 -5.44 7.40
C GLY A 402 5.46 -5.81 7.37
N ARG A 403 5.18 -7.10 7.13
CA ARG A 403 3.80 -7.62 6.95
C ARG A 403 2.93 -7.45 8.21
N GLU A 404 3.55 -7.54 9.39
CA GLU A 404 2.84 -7.54 10.68
C GLU A 404 2.24 -6.18 11.06
N ALA A 405 2.91 -5.09 10.70
CA ALA A 405 2.36 -3.75 10.83
C ALA A 405 1.42 -3.42 9.66
N SER A 406 1.75 -3.88 8.44
CA SER A 406 0.94 -3.62 7.24
C SER A 406 -0.49 -4.15 7.31
N ARG A 407 -0.74 -5.24 8.05
CA ARG A 407 -2.10 -5.77 8.23
C ARG A 407 -3.04 -4.81 8.97
N TRP A 408 -2.50 -3.91 9.78
CA TRP A 408 -3.26 -2.95 10.57
C TRP A 408 -3.55 -1.65 9.81
N ARG A 409 -2.92 -1.45 8.65
CA ARG A 409 -3.03 -0.24 7.84
C ARG A 409 -4.48 0.19 7.63
N THR A 410 -5.34 -0.70 7.14
CA THR A 410 -6.76 -0.37 6.88
C THR A 410 -7.51 0.04 8.15
N LYS A 411 -7.20 -0.57 9.30
CA LYS A 411 -7.85 -0.23 10.58
C LYS A 411 -7.37 1.12 11.10
N PHE A 412 -6.07 1.39 10.98
CA PHE A 412 -5.50 2.66 11.39
C PHE A 412 -5.92 3.81 10.47
N THR A 413 -6.03 3.58 9.16
CA THR A 413 -6.57 4.60 8.24
C THR A 413 -8.04 4.90 8.54
N ILE A 414 -8.85 3.88 8.86
CA ILE A 414 -10.25 4.10 9.28
C ILE A 414 -10.28 4.90 10.59
N ALA A 415 -9.41 4.60 11.56
CA ALA A 415 -9.33 5.34 12.82
C ALA A 415 -8.92 6.82 12.59
N GLY A 416 -7.94 7.07 11.73
CA GLY A 416 -7.54 8.44 11.36
C GLY A 416 -8.63 9.21 10.62
N LEU A 417 -9.34 8.57 9.70
CA LEU A 417 -10.51 9.17 9.03
C LEU A 417 -11.66 9.45 10.00
N ALA A 418 -11.88 8.56 10.98
CA ALA A 418 -12.88 8.77 12.02
C ALA A 418 -12.53 9.98 12.91
N LEU A 419 -11.26 10.16 13.28
CA LEU A 419 -10.79 11.35 14.00
C LEU A 419 -11.05 12.63 13.20
N ALA A 420 -10.75 12.62 11.90
CA ALA A 420 -11.02 13.76 11.01
C ALA A 420 -12.52 14.08 10.95
N ALA A 421 -13.38 13.06 10.82
CA ALA A 421 -14.82 13.24 10.80
C ALA A 421 -15.35 13.81 12.13
N ILE A 422 -14.83 13.35 13.27
CA ILE A 422 -15.18 13.87 14.60
C ILE A 422 -14.78 15.34 14.72
N ASP A 423 -13.59 15.72 14.28
CA ASP A 423 -13.13 17.11 14.35
C ASP A 423 -13.96 18.05 13.46
N ILE A 424 -14.26 17.62 12.23
CA ILE A 424 -15.18 18.36 11.34
C ILE A 424 -16.57 18.50 11.99
N TYR A 425 -17.09 17.43 12.58
CA TYR A 425 -18.38 17.45 13.27
C TYR A 425 -18.39 18.43 14.45
N ILE A 426 -17.34 18.41 15.28
CA ILE A 426 -17.18 19.36 16.40
C ILE A 426 -17.19 20.78 15.84
N MET A 427 -16.38 21.08 14.82
CA MET A 427 -16.28 22.44 14.29
C MET A 427 -17.56 22.91 13.60
N ALA A 428 -18.29 22.00 12.95
CA ALA A 428 -19.54 22.31 12.27
C ALA A 428 -20.72 22.54 13.23
N THR A 429 -20.74 21.87 14.39
CA THR A 429 -21.87 21.91 15.33
C THR A 429 -21.63 22.82 16.54
N TYR A 430 -20.38 23.15 16.85
CA TYR A 430 -20.05 23.91 18.05
C TYR A 430 -20.41 25.40 17.91
N ASP A 431 -21.23 25.89 18.84
CA ASP A 431 -21.54 27.31 18.99
C ASP A 431 -20.75 27.90 20.16
N ALA A 432 -19.79 28.79 19.89
CA ALA A 432 -18.95 29.41 20.92
C ALA A 432 -19.71 30.30 21.92
N ILE A 433 -20.93 30.76 21.61
CA ILE A 433 -21.73 31.58 22.52
C ILE A 433 -22.71 30.71 23.30
N GLN A 434 -23.48 29.85 22.61
CA GLN A 434 -24.49 29.01 23.27
C GLN A 434 -23.89 27.83 24.03
N GLY A 435 -22.80 27.26 23.52
CA GLY A 435 -22.05 26.18 24.16
C GLY A 435 -21.16 26.64 25.31
N ALA A 436 -21.02 27.95 25.53
CA ALA A 436 -20.23 28.48 26.63
C ALA A 436 -20.88 28.24 28.00
N PRO A 437 -20.08 28.06 29.07
CA PRO A 437 -20.60 27.94 30.44
C PRO A 437 -21.52 29.09 30.83
N ARG A 438 -22.50 28.82 31.70
CA ARG A 438 -23.48 29.83 32.15
C ARG A 438 -22.82 31.08 32.74
N SER A 439 -21.66 30.94 33.39
CA SER A 439 -20.86 32.04 33.93
C SER A 439 -20.29 32.97 32.83
N VAL A 440 -19.89 32.42 31.69
CA VAL A 440 -19.42 33.19 30.53
C VAL A 440 -20.59 33.92 29.87
N ARG A 441 -21.74 33.23 29.71
CA ARG A 441 -22.97 33.83 29.17
C ARG A 441 -23.53 34.94 30.06
N ALA A 442 -23.40 34.79 31.39
CA ALA A 442 -23.71 35.83 32.37
C ALA A 442 -22.66 36.95 32.44
N GLY A 443 -21.56 36.85 31.69
CA GLY A 443 -20.50 37.86 31.65
C GLY A 443 -19.66 37.93 32.93
N GLN A 444 -19.61 36.87 33.75
CA GLN A 444 -18.78 36.82 34.95
C GLN A 444 -17.31 36.52 34.63
N ILE A 445 -17.06 35.70 33.61
CA ILE A 445 -15.73 35.19 33.22
C ILE A 445 -15.51 35.48 31.72
N PRO A 446 -14.28 35.83 31.27
CA PRO A 446 -14.00 35.98 29.83
C PRO A 446 -14.25 34.68 29.06
N PRO A 447 -14.78 34.75 27.83
CA PRO A 447 -15.01 33.57 27.00
C PRO A 447 -13.70 32.89 26.58
N SER A 448 -13.64 31.56 26.65
CA SER A 448 -12.57 30.76 26.06
C SER A 448 -12.80 30.60 24.55
N SER A 449 -11.74 30.73 23.74
CA SER A 449 -11.82 30.50 22.30
C SER A 449 -11.64 29.01 22.00
N ILE A 450 -12.56 28.42 21.24
CA ILE A 450 -12.41 27.02 20.79
C ILE A 450 -11.27 26.91 19.78
N TYR A 451 -11.04 27.93 18.95
CA TYR A 451 -9.91 27.99 18.01
C TYR A 451 -8.56 27.76 18.71
N ASN A 452 -8.31 28.43 19.83
CA ASN A 452 -7.07 28.25 20.59
C ASN A 452 -7.00 26.86 21.25
N ASN A 453 -8.10 26.40 21.86
CA ASN A 453 -8.13 25.11 22.55
C ASN A 453 -7.99 23.94 21.57
N ILE A 454 -8.66 23.98 20.43
CA ILE A 454 -8.66 22.88 19.46
C ILE A 454 -7.29 22.73 18.79
N THR A 455 -6.54 23.82 18.68
CA THR A 455 -5.16 23.80 18.17
C THR A 455 -4.21 23.02 19.07
N LEU A 456 -4.47 22.98 20.39
CA LEU A 456 -3.71 22.17 21.36
C LEU A 456 -4.29 20.75 21.51
N LEU A 457 -5.62 20.61 21.49
CA LEU A 457 -6.30 19.33 21.67
C LEU A 457 -6.13 18.38 20.47
N ARG A 458 -6.08 18.90 19.24
CA ARG A 458 -5.90 18.09 18.03
C ARG A 458 -4.58 17.31 18.01
N PRO A 459 -3.39 17.93 18.18
CA PRO A 459 -2.14 17.17 18.23
C PRO A 459 -2.12 16.18 19.41
N LEU A 460 -2.74 16.53 20.55
CA LEU A 460 -2.89 15.60 21.67
C LEU A 460 -3.76 14.39 21.32
N ALA A 461 -4.84 14.57 20.56
CA ALA A 461 -5.66 13.46 20.06
C ALA A 461 -4.86 12.54 19.12
N PHE A 462 -3.98 13.10 18.28
CA PHE A 462 -3.05 12.32 17.45
C PHE A 462 -2.06 11.52 18.29
N VAL A 463 -1.48 12.11 19.34
CA VAL A 463 -0.61 11.41 20.30
C VAL A 463 -1.31 10.19 20.91
N ILE A 464 -2.56 10.35 21.37
CA ILE A 464 -3.33 9.26 21.95
C ILE A 464 -3.58 8.15 20.91
N CYS A 465 -3.98 8.53 19.69
CA CYS A 465 -4.22 7.58 18.60
C CYS A 465 -2.95 6.80 18.24
N ASP A 466 -1.82 7.49 18.09
CA ASP A 466 -0.54 6.90 17.72
C ASP A 466 0.02 6.02 18.83
N ALA A 467 -0.18 6.40 20.11
CA ALA A 467 0.17 5.55 21.24
C ALA A 467 -0.62 4.24 21.25
N ILE A 468 -1.93 4.30 20.97
CA ILE A 468 -2.77 3.09 20.83
C ILE A 468 -2.31 2.24 19.64
N CYS A 469 -2.05 2.86 18.49
CA CYS A 469 -1.56 2.16 17.30
C CYS A 469 -0.20 1.48 17.54
N SER A 470 0.72 2.18 18.20
CA SER A 470 2.04 1.70 18.61
C SER A 470 1.92 0.50 19.55
N LEU A 471 1.04 0.58 20.56
CA LEU A 471 0.75 -0.53 21.48
C LEU A 471 0.24 -1.76 20.71
N VAL A 472 -0.70 -1.57 19.77
CA VAL A 472 -1.26 -2.66 18.96
C VAL A 472 -0.18 -3.32 18.08
N ILE A 473 0.68 -2.52 17.42
CA ILE A 473 1.80 -3.05 16.63
C ILE A 473 2.76 -3.84 17.53
N TRP A 474 3.13 -3.31 18.70
CA TRP A 474 4.05 -3.97 19.61
C TRP A 474 3.50 -5.29 20.16
N LEU A 475 2.22 -5.30 20.57
CA LEU A 475 1.53 -6.50 21.04
C LEU A 475 1.42 -7.58 19.95
N SER A 476 1.15 -7.13 18.72
CA SER A 476 1.08 -7.94 17.51
C SER A 476 2.44 -8.54 17.15
N ALA A 477 3.49 -7.72 17.13
CA ALA A 477 4.83 -8.11 16.69
C ALA A 477 5.54 -9.03 17.70
N THR A 478 5.23 -8.91 18.99
CA THR A 478 5.80 -9.78 20.04
C THR A 478 5.03 -11.10 20.23
N ASN A 479 4.02 -11.38 19.39
CA ASN A 479 3.09 -12.51 19.51
C ASN A 479 2.38 -12.61 20.88
N ARG A 480 2.28 -11.49 21.61
CA ARG A 480 1.60 -11.46 22.91
C ARG A 480 0.08 -11.48 22.75
N PHE A 481 -0.42 -10.67 21.82
CA PHE A 481 -1.85 -10.57 21.47
C PHE A 481 -2.04 -10.44 19.96
N PHE A 482 -3.21 -10.84 19.46
CA PHE A 482 -3.58 -10.79 18.03
C PHE A 482 -2.70 -11.65 17.09
N PHE A 483 -2.25 -12.81 17.58
CA PHE A 483 -1.60 -13.81 16.73
C PHE A 483 -2.61 -14.36 15.72
N LYS A 484 -2.26 -14.32 14.44
CA LYS A 484 -3.01 -14.99 13.37
C LYS A 484 -2.05 -15.99 12.72
N PRO A 485 -2.35 -17.30 12.73
CA PRO A 485 -1.47 -18.28 12.11
C PRO A 485 -1.32 -17.97 10.60
N PRO A 486 -0.15 -18.27 10.01
CA PRO A 486 0.05 -18.11 8.57
C PRO A 486 -0.99 -18.94 7.83
N SER A 487 -1.56 -18.36 6.76
CA SER A 487 -2.58 -19.05 5.96
C SER A 487 -1.98 -20.29 5.29
N THR A 488 -2.82 -21.29 4.98
CA THR A 488 -2.36 -22.53 4.33
C THR A 488 -1.65 -22.26 3.00
N VAL A 489 -2.12 -21.28 2.24
CA VAL A 489 -1.50 -20.82 1.00
C VAL A 489 -0.10 -20.25 1.27
N GLU A 490 0.05 -19.48 2.33
CA GLU A 490 1.33 -18.83 2.67
C GLU A 490 2.35 -19.81 3.24
N GLN A 491 1.88 -20.88 3.92
CA GLN A 491 2.72 -22.01 4.31
C GLN A 491 3.23 -22.78 3.08
N VAL A 492 2.38 -22.96 2.06
CA VAL A 492 2.76 -23.58 0.79
C VAL A 492 3.77 -22.70 0.05
N ASP A 493 3.54 -21.39 -0.05
CA ASP A 493 4.49 -20.47 -0.70
C ASP A 493 5.85 -20.45 -0.01
N GLN A 494 5.89 -20.47 1.32
CA GLN A 494 7.15 -20.58 2.06
C GLN A 494 7.86 -21.91 1.76
N ALA A 495 7.14 -23.03 1.83
CA ALA A 495 7.71 -24.34 1.52
C ALA A 495 8.23 -24.42 0.08
N VAL A 496 7.47 -23.90 -0.88
CA VAL A 496 7.87 -23.82 -2.30
C VAL A 496 9.08 -22.92 -2.47
N SER A 497 9.13 -21.76 -1.82
CA SER A 497 10.27 -20.84 -1.93
C SER A 497 11.57 -21.46 -1.40
N VAL A 498 11.51 -22.20 -0.30
CA VAL A 498 12.65 -22.94 0.26
C VAL A 498 13.05 -24.06 -0.71
N ALA A 499 12.10 -24.84 -1.21
CA ALA A 499 12.36 -25.90 -2.19
C ALA A 499 13.03 -25.37 -3.47
N VAL A 500 12.57 -24.22 -3.99
CA VAL A 500 13.16 -23.55 -5.16
C VAL A 500 14.58 -23.07 -4.86
N GLN A 501 14.85 -22.52 -3.68
CA GLN A 501 16.20 -22.12 -3.29
C GLN A 501 17.14 -23.33 -3.19
N THR A 502 16.68 -24.42 -2.58
CA THR A 502 17.47 -25.66 -2.50
C THR A 502 17.72 -26.26 -3.88
N LEU A 503 16.72 -26.24 -4.77
CA LEU A 503 16.84 -26.74 -6.13
C LEU A 503 17.81 -25.89 -6.97
N LYS A 504 17.77 -24.55 -6.84
CA LYS A 504 18.75 -23.66 -7.48
C LYS A 504 20.17 -23.95 -6.99
N GLY A 505 20.34 -24.15 -5.69
CA GLY A 505 21.63 -24.55 -5.10
C GLY A 505 22.12 -25.87 -5.69
N ALA A 506 21.27 -26.89 -5.75
CA ALA A 506 21.60 -28.19 -6.34
C ALA A 506 21.95 -28.06 -7.84
N ASN A 507 21.15 -27.32 -8.60
CA ASN A 507 21.39 -27.10 -10.03
C ASN A 507 22.72 -26.40 -10.29
N SER A 508 23.08 -25.41 -9.46
CA SER A 508 24.38 -24.73 -9.58
C SER A 508 25.56 -25.67 -9.34
N LYS A 509 25.43 -26.60 -8.37
CA LYS A 509 26.44 -27.63 -8.10
C LYS A 509 26.52 -28.66 -9.23
N LEU A 510 25.39 -29.08 -9.78
CA LEU A 510 25.34 -30.00 -10.93
C LEU A 510 25.95 -29.37 -12.18
N HIS A 511 25.64 -28.09 -12.44
CA HIS A 511 26.28 -27.35 -13.53
C HIS A 511 27.80 -27.23 -13.31
N ALA A 512 28.24 -26.92 -12.09
CA ALA A 512 29.67 -26.89 -11.78
C ALA A 512 30.33 -28.26 -12.04
N ALA A 513 29.72 -29.36 -11.55
CA ALA A 513 30.22 -30.71 -11.78
C ALA A 513 30.25 -31.12 -13.27
N SER A 514 29.24 -30.70 -14.04
CA SER A 514 29.18 -30.93 -15.49
C SER A 514 30.30 -30.19 -16.21
N VAL A 515 30.54 -28.92 -15.85
CA VAL A 515 31.63 -28.12 -16.42
C VAL A 515 32.99 -28.69 -16.05
N THR A 516 33.20 -29.10 -14.80
CA THR A 516 34.47 -29.72 -14.38
C THR A 516 34.71 -31.05 -15.10
N ARG A 517 33.68 -31.89 -15.24
CA ARG A 517 33.79 -33.14 -16.01
C ARG A 517 34.14 -32.88 -17.47
N ASN A 518 33.47 -31.91 -18.10
CA ASN A 518 33.77 -31.49 -19.46
C ASN A 518 35.20 -30.94 -19.61
N ALA A 519 35.70 -30.21 -18.60
CA ALA A 519 37.08 -29.73 -18.59
C ALA A 519 38.09 -30.88 -18.47
N VAL A 520 37.85 -31.84 -17.57
CA VAL A 520 38.70 -33.04 -17.38
C VAL A 520 38.75 -33.89 -18.64
N VAL A 521 37.62 -34.10 -19.32
CA VAL A 521 37.57 -34.90 -20.56
C VAL A 521 38.30 -34.23 -21.72
N ARG A 522 38.37 -32.89 -21.74
CA ARG A 522 39.03 -32.12 -22.80
C ARG A 522 40.55 -32.04 -22.63
N ASP A 523 41.07 -32.13 -21.41
CA ASP A 523 42.51 -32.17 -21.13
C ASP A 523 43.00 -33.63 -21.08
N SER A 524 43.90 -33.99 -21.99
CA SER A 524 44.41 -35.37 -22.10
C SER A 524 45.20 -35.82 -20.87
N ALA A 525 45.90 -34.91 -20.18
CA ALA A 525 46.67 -35.24 -18.98
C ALA A 525 45.74 -35.51 -17.78
N LEU A 526 44.70 -34.70 -17.60
CA LEU A 526 43.69 -34.90 -16.55
C LEU A 526 42.85 -36.14 -16.81
N LYS A 527 42.43 -36.37 -18.07
CA LYS A 527 41.68 -37.56 -18.46
C LYS A 527 42.45 -38.85 -18.19
N ASN A 528 43.74 -38.91 -18.51
CA ASN A 528 44.57 -40.08 -18.23
C ASN A 528 44.66 -40.38 -16.73
N ARG A 529 44.70 -39.35 -15.87
CA ARG A 529 44.71 -39.51 -14.41
C ARG A 529 43.35 -39.99 -13.88
N ASP A 530 42.26 -39.47 -14.42
CA ASP A 530 40.89 -39.90 -14.10
C ASP A 530 40.68 -41.37 -14.52
N ASP A 531 41.06 -41.74 -15.75
CA ASP A 531 40.98 -43.12 -16.25
C ASP A 531 41.82 -44.10 -15.41
N LEU A 532 43.04 -43.70 -15.00
CA LEU A 532 43.88 -44.50 -14.10
C LEU A 532 43.20 -44.69 -12.74
N TYR A 533 42.67 -43.62 -12.15
CA TYR A 533 41.94 -43.68 -10.89
C TYR A 533 40.75 -44.65 -10.97
N TRP A 534 39.89 -44.51 -11.99
CA TRP A 534 38.74 -45.39 -12.16
C TRP A 534 39.14 -46.84 -12.42
N ARG A 535 40.20 -47.08 -13.20
CA ARG A 535 40.74 -48.44 -13.40
C ARG A 535 41.26 -49.05 -12.10
N THR A 536 41.96 -48.27 -11.28
CA THR A 536 42.43 -48.74 -9.96
C THR A 536 41.27 -49.04 -9.02
N MET A 537 40.24 -48.19 -9.00
CA MET A 537 39.04 -48.38 -8.18
C MET A 537 38.27 -49.64 -8.61
N VAL A 538 38.03 -49.82 -9.91
CA VAL A 538 37.36 -51.02 -10.45
C VAL A 538 38.16 -52.30 -10.19
N ALA A 539 39.49 -52.24 -10.33
CA ALA A 539 40.38 -53.36 -10.00
C ALA A 539 40.37 -53.68 -8.49
N SER A 540 40.22 -52.67 -7.63
CA SER A 540 40.06 -52.88 -6.18
C SER A 540 38.68 -53.38 -5.77
N GLU A 541 37.63 -53.09 -6.55
CA GLU A 541 36.24 -53.49 -6.26
C GLU A 541 35.92 -54.94 -6.72
N ASN A 542 36.64 -55.47 -7.72
CA ASN A 542 36.50 -56.85 -8.21
C ASN A 542 37.73 -57.73 -7.85
N PRO A 543 37.75 -58.43 -6.70
CA PRO A 543 38.88 -59.25 -6.29
C PRO A 543 38.88 -60.66 -6.92
N THR A 544 38.64 -60.77 -8.22
CA THR A 544 38.75 -62.05 -8.94
C THR A 544 39.60 -61.93 -10.19
N GLN A 545 40.91 -61.78 -10.01
CA GLN A 545 41.98 -62.56 -10.68
C GLN A 545 43.35 -61.90 -10.46
N GLY A 546 44.20 -62.54 -9.66
CA GLY A 546 45.63 -62.23 -9.57
C GLY A 546 46.27 -62.83 -8.31
N PRO A 547 47.21 -63.79 -8.42
CA PRO A 547 47.97 -64.30 -7.29
C PRO A 547 49.21 -63.43 -7.06
N GLY A 548 49.45 -62.98 -5.82
CA GLY A 548 50.77 -62.47 -5.42
C GLY A 548 50.76 -61.31 -4.43
N GLU A 549 51.09 -61.65 -3.18
CA GLU A 549 51.86 -60.86 -2.21
C GLU A 549 51.28 -59.54 -1.65
N GLY A 550 50.78 -59.65 -0.41
CA GLY A 550 51.32 -58.86 0.69
C GLY A 550 50.94 -57.37 0.74
N GLY A 551 49.69 -57.07 1.06
CA GLY A 551 49.29 -55.74 1.52
C GLY A 551 47.88 -55.75 2.07
N GLU A 552 47.74 -55.62 3.39
CA GLU A 552 46.46 -55.39 4.07
C GLU A 552 45.89 -54.05 3.60
N GLN A 553 45.01 -54.08 2.59
CA GLN A 553 44.26 -52.91 2.15
C GLN A 553 42.77 -53.17 2.36
N ILE A 554 42.28 -52.67 3.49
CA ILE A 554 40.85 -52.52 3.77
C ILE A 554 40.32 -51.48 2.79
N ILE A 555 39.62 -51.91 1.75
CA ILE A 555 38.92 -51.00 0.84
C ILE A 555 37.43 -51.32 0.98
N ASN A 556 36.75 -50.52 1.80
CA ASN A 556 35.32 -50.60 2.00
C ASN A 556 34.63 -50.32 0.67
N ASN A 557 33.75 -51.23 0.25
CA ASN A 557 32.93 -51.02 -0.92
C ASN A 557 32.09 -49.76 -0.67
N ILE A 558 32.06 -48.79 -1.60
CA ILE A 558 31.29 -47.54 -1.40
C ILE A 558 29.80 -47.83 -1.14
N TRP A 559 29.31 -48.94 -1.68
CA TRP A 559 27.96 -49.45 -1.45
C TRP A 559 27.73 -50.03 -0.05
N GLU A 560 28.80 -50.41 0.65
CA GLU A 560 28.80 -50.91 2.02
C GLU A 560 29.02 -49.80 3.06
N GLU A 561 29.39 -48.58 2.63
CA GLU A 561 29.46 -47.44 3.54
C GLU A 561 28.10 -47.22 4.20
N GLU A 562 28.09 -47.21 5.54
CA GLU A 562 26.85 -47.14 6.32
C GLU A 562 26.04 -45.88 5.99
N GLU A 563 26.70 -44.79 5.60
CA GLU A 563 26.05 -43.56 5.17
C GLU A 563 25.35 -43.70 3.81
N VAL A 564 25.98 -44.36 2.84
CA VAL A 564 25.44 -44.60 1.50
C VAL A 564 24.32 -45.63 1.55
N ALA A 565 24.48 -46.72 2.29
CA ALA A 565 23.44 -47.73 2.49
C ALA A 565 22.22 -47.16 3.25
N ARG A 566 22.46 -46.28 4.24
CA ARG A 566 21.38 -45.58 4.97
C ARG A 566 20.70 -44.53 4.10
N ALA A 567 21.43 -43.84 3.23
CA ALA A 567 20.85 -42.92 2.26
C ALA A 567 20.01 -43.66 1.22
N MET A 568 20.55 -44.74 0.65
CA MET A 568 19.85 -45.55 -0.35
C MET A 568 18.60 -46.22 0.22
N SER A 569 18.67 -46.78 1.43
CA SER A 569 17.49 -47.37 2.09
C SER A 569 16.41 -46.32 2.41
N ARG A 570 16.77 -45.08 2.79
CA ARG A 570 15.80 -43.98 2.96
C ARG A 570 15.11 -43.58 1.66
N VAL A 571 15.84 -43.61 0.55
CA VAL A 571 15.29 -43.33 -0.79
C VAL A 571 14.38 -44.49 -1.26
N MET A 572 14.83 -45.74 -1.10
CA MET A 572 14.05 -46.95 -1.43
C MET A 572 12.78 -47.08 -0.57
N ALA A 573 12.81 -46.62 0.68
CA ALA A 573 11.65 -46.57 1.57
C ALA A 573 10.70 -45.39 1.30
N GLY A 574 10.94 -44.59 0.25
CA GLY A 574 10.09 -43.45 -0.13
C GLY A 574 10.16 -42.24 0.80
N GLN A 575 11.05 -42.26 1.81
CA GLN A 575 11.23 -41.16 2.76
C GLN A 575 12.08 -40.01 2.19
N GLY A 576 12.71 -40.21 1.02
CA GLY A 576 13.49 -39.21 0.31
C GLY A 576 12.67 -38.22 -0.55
N GLY A 577 11.34 -38.35 -0.60
CA GLY A 577 10.48 -37.48 -1.41
C GLY A 577 10.59 -37.68 -2.93
N ILE A 578 11.28 -38.74 -3.36
CA ILE A 578 11.48 -39.11 -4.76
C ILE A 578 10.84 -40.49 -4.96
N ASP A 579 9.77 -40.55 -5.73
CA ASP A 579 9.11 -41.81 -6.10
C ASP A 579 9.90 -42.48 -7.23
N LEU A 580 10.68 -43.51 -6.89
CA LEU A 580 11.54 -44.24 -7.82
C LEU A 580 10.75 -44.90 -8.95
N ALA A 581 9.51 -45.33 -8.70
CA ALA A 581 8.66 -45.92 -9.71
C ALA A 581 8.25 -44.87 -10.75
N GLN A 582 7.87 -43.67 -10.28
CA GLN A 582 7.54 -42.56 -11.15
C GLN A 582 8.78 -42.05 -11.91
N LEU A 583 9.96 -42.07 -11.29
CA LEU A 583 11.21 -41.68 -11.95
C LEU A 583 11.58 -42.64 -13.09
N GLY A 584 11.41 -43.95 -12.88
CA GLY A 584 11.64 -44.96 -13.91
C GLY A 584 10.71 -44.82 -15.11
N VAL A 585 9.43 -44.50 -14.86
CA VAL A 585 8.45 -44.23 -15.93
C VAL A 585 8.80 -42.95 -16.68
N ASN A 586 9.11 -41.85 -15.97
CA ASN A 586 9.50 -40.59 -16.60
C ASN A 586 10.81 -40.69 -17.38
N ALA A 587 11.78 -41.49 -16.91
CA ALA A 587 13.03 -41.73 -17.60
C ALA A 587 12.80 -42.51 -18.91
N ASN A 588 11.97 -43.56 -18.88
CA ASN A 588 11.60 -44.31 -20.08
C ASN A 588 10.82 -43.46 -21.08
N ASP A 589 9.90 -42.61 -20.62
CA ASP A 589 9.17 -41.68 -21.49
C ASP A 589 10.08 -40.60 -22.09
N PHE A 590 11.06 -40.09 -21.32
CA PHE A 590 12.07 -39.16 -21.83
C PHE A 590 12.95 -39.81 -22.89
N VAL A 591 13.45 -41.03 -22.62
CA VAL A 591 14.24 -41.79 -23.60
C VAL A 591 13.41 -42.04 -24.85
N ARG A 592 12.16 -42.50 -24.72
CA ARG A 592 11.26 -42.74 -25.86
C ARG A 592 11.05 -41.48 -26.70
N ASN A 593 10.76 -40.34 -26.08
CA ASN A 593 10.58 -39.06 -26.79
C ASN A 593 11.85 -38.57 -27.48
N VAL A 594 13.03 -38.83 -26.91
CA VAL A 594 14.32 -38.44 -27.52
C VAL A 594 14.70 -39.40 -28.65
N THR A 595 14.36 -40.68 -28.54
CA THR A 595 14.64 -41.69 -29.57
C THR A 595 13.60 -41.74 -30.69
N GLU A 596 12.39 -41.22 -30.49
CA GLU A 596 11.34 -41.12 -31.54
C GLU A 596 11.75 -40.25 -32.74
N GLY A 597 12.78 -39.42 -32.61
CA GLY A 597 13.34 -38.63 -33.72
C GLY A 597 14.57 -39.26 -34.40
N LEU A 598 14.93 -40.50 -34.06
CA LEU A 598 16.14 -41.20 -34.52
C LEU A 598 15.85 -42.41 -35.43
N GLU A 599 14.59 -42.61 -35.85
CA GLU A 599 14.20 -43.52 -36.94
C GLU A 599 13.96 -42.78 -38.26
#